data_AF-A0A973MWB1-F1
#
_entry.id   AF-A0A973MWB1-F1
#
_cell.length_a   1.000
_cell.length_b   1.000
_cell.length_c   1.000
_cell.angle_alpha   90.00
_cell.angle_beta   90.00
_cell.angle_gamma   90.00
#
_symmetry.space_group_name_H-M   'P 1'
#
loop_
_entity.id
_entity.type
_entity.pdbx_description
1 polymer ?
#
loop_
_entity_poly.entity_id
_entity_poly.type
_entity_poly.pdbx_seq_one_letter_code
_entity_poly.pdbx_strand_id
1 'polypeptide(L)' 'MRYAVLGTGDVGRTLGGRLAELGHEVTLGSRTKDNPAALEWARSAGAGARAGT' A
#
# COMPACT_ATOMS: atom_id res chain seq x y z
N MET A 1 1.07 -13.92 -2.78
CA MET A 1 0.08 -13.40 -3.74
C MET A 1 0.30 -11.90 -3.90
N ARG A 2 -0.03 -11.33 -5.07
CA ARG A 2 0.16 -9.90 -5.37
C ARG A 2 -1.18 -9.18 -5.38
N TYR A 3 -1.33 -8.12 -4.59
CA TYR A 3 -2.56 -7.33 -4.46
C TYR A 3 -2.29 -5.87 -4.83
N ALA A 4 -3.25 -5.26 -5.55
CA ALA A 4 -3.27 -3.83 -5.79
C ALA A 4 -4.46 -3.22 -5.03
N VAL A 5 -4.17 -2.28 -4.14
CA VAL A 5 -5.18 -1.55 -3.37
C VAL A 5 -5.25 -0.13 -3.91
N LEU A 6 -6.32 0.18 -4.64
CA LEU A 6 -6.52 1.51 -5.22
C LEU A 6 -7.16 2.43 -4.18
N GLY A 7 -6.42 3.45 -3.78
CA GLY A 7 -6.85 4.45 -2.80
C GLY A 7 -5.95 4.50 -1.57
N THR A 8 -5.54 5.72 -1.22
CA THR A 8 -4.67 6.01 -0.07
C THR A 8 -5.42 6.45 1.18
N GLY A 9 -6.74 6.27 1.20
CA GLY A 9 -7.57 6.55 2.38
C GLY A 9 -7.37 5.51 3.49
N ASP A 10 -8.06 5.70 4.61
CA ASP A 10 -7.95 4.80 5.77
C ASP A 10 -8.26 3.35 5.46
N VAL A 11 -9.28 3.11 4.64
CA VAL A 11 -9.68 1.77 4.20
C VAL A 11 -8.56 1.08 3.41
N GLY A 12 -7.98 1.79 2.43
CA GLY A 12 -6.92 1.25 1.59
C GLY A 12 -5.67 0.91 2.40
N ARG A 13 -5.26 1.83 3.29
CA ARG A 13 -4.09 1.64 4.17
C ARG A 13 -4.29 0.46 5.15
N THR A 14 -5.49 0.32 5.71
CA THR A 14 -5.80 -0.76 6.66
C THR A 14 -5.80 -2.13 5.98
N LEU A 15 -6.50 -2.25 4.85
CA LEU A 15 -6.53 -3.49 4.06
C LEU A 15 -5.13 -3.87 3.58
N GLY A 16 -4.42 -2.90 3.00
CA GLY A 16 -3.07 -3.12 2.53
C GLY A 16 -2.14 -3.55 3.65
N GLY A 17 -2.24 -2.93 4.82
CA GLY A 17 -1.46 -3.27 6.01
C GLY A 17 -1.67 -4.72 6.44
N ARG A 18 -2.92 -5.15 6.62
CA ARG A 18 -3.22 -6.55 7.00
C ARG A 18 -2.73 -7.56 5.95
N LEU A 19 -2.88 -7.25 4.66
CA LEU A 19 -2.39 -8.12 3.59
C LEU A 19 -0.85 -8.22 3.59
N ALA A 20 -0.16 -7.11 3.84
CA ALA A 20 1.30 -7.09 3.97
C ALA A 20 1.78 -7.89 5.20
N GLU A 21 1.10 -7.75 6.34
CA GLU A 21 1.38 -8.54 7.56
C GLU A 21 1.19 -10.04 7.36
N LEU A 22 0.25 -10.45 6.49
CA LEU A 22 0.05 -11.86 6.11
C LEU A 22 1.11 -12.39 5.13
N GLY A 23 2.12 -11.58 4.79
CA GLY A 23 3.21 -11.97 3.89
C GLY A 23 2.85 -11.87 2.41
N HIS A 24 1.83 -11.07 2.06
CA HIS A 24 1.50 -10.81 0.66
C HIS A 24 2.22 -9.58 0.12
N GLU A 25 2.48 -9.55 -1.18
CA GLU A 25 2.99 -8.37 -1.85
C GLU A 25 1.81 -7.43 -2.15
N VAL A 26 1.87 -6.20 -1.66
CA VAL A 26 0.77 -5.24 -1.76
C VAL A 26 1.30 -3.94 -2.36
N THR A 27 0.63 -3.46 -3.40
CA THR A 27 0.89 -2.15 -3.98
C THR A 27 -0.29 -1.22 -3.70
N LEU A 28 -0.06 -0.11 -2.99
CA LEU A 28 -1.06 0.93 -2.79
C LEU A 28 -1.02 1.89 -3.98
N GLY A 29 -2.07 1.87 -4.79
CA GLY A 29 -2.26 2.75 -5.94
C GLY A 29 -2.87 4.07 -5.52
N SER A 30 -2.37 5.16 -6.08
CA SER A 30 -2.89 6.50 -5.84
C SER A 30 -2.94 7.30 -7.14
N ARG A 31 -3.70 8.39 -7.20
CA ARG A 31 -3.84 9.17 -8.45
C ARG A 31 -2.57 9.90 -8.86
N THR A 32 -1.58 10.00 -7.98
CA THR A 32 -0.34 10.75 -8.18
C THR A 32 0.85 9.95 -7.68
N LYS A 33 1.92 9.88 -8.47
CA LYS A 33 3.13 9.13 -8.11
C LYS A 33 3.74 9.54 -6.77
N ASP A 34 3.68 10.83 -6.46
CA ASP A 34 4.31 11.40 -5.27
C ASP A 34 3.31 11.56 -4.12
N ASN A 35 2.27 10.73 -4.06
CA ASN A 35 1.32 10.79 -2.96
C ASN A 35 2.03 10.44 -1.63
N PRO A 36 2.14 11.39 -0.70
CA PRO A 36 2.90 11.19 0.54
C PRO A 36 2.29 10.07 1.39
N ALA A 37 0.96 9.89 1.37
CA ALA A 37 0.30 8.85 2.15
C ALA A 37 0.59 7.44 1.61
N ALA A 38 0.74 7.26 0.30
CA ALA A 38 1.13 5.98 -0.29
C ALA A 38 2.58 5.63 0.05
N LEU A 39 3.48 6.62 -0.02
CA LEU A 39 4.90 6.46 0.27
C LEU A 39 5.16 6.17 1.75
N GLU A 40 4.52 6.93 2.65
CA GLU A 40 4.55 6.70 4.10
C GLU A 40 4.06 5.30 4.45
N TRP A 41 2.93 4.89 3.87
CA TRP A 41 2.39 3.55 4.10
C TRP A 41 3.34 2.45 3.60
N ALA A 42 3.93 2.60 2.40
CA ALA A 42 4.85 1.60 1.87
C ALA A 42 6.12 1.46 2.71
N ARG A 43 6.60 2.56 3.32
CA ARG A 43 7.74 2.53 4.27
C ARG A 43 7.40 1.82 5.57
N SER A 44 6.18 1.99 6.08
CA SER A 44 5.76 1.39 7.36
C SER A 44 5.31 -0.06 7.24
N ALA A 45 4.74 -0.46 6.11
CA ALA A 45 4.16 -1.80 5.91
C ALA A 45 5.19 -2.90 5.56
N GLY A 46 6.46 -2.56 5.32
CA GLY A 46 7.57 -3.52 5.20
C GLY A 46 7.90 -3.99 3.78
N ALA A 47 8.73 -5.05 3.67
CA ALA A 47 9.39 -5.45 2.42
C ALA A 47 8.44 -5.86 1.27
N GLY A 48 7.20 -6.22 1.57
CA GLY A 48 6.17 -6.57 0.58
C GLY A 48 5.32 -5.38 0.11
N ALA A 49 5.51 -4.19 0.69
CA ALA A 49 4.69 -3.03 0.44
C ALA A 49 5.32 -2.08 -0.60
N ARG A 50 4.51 -1.63 -1.57
CA ARG A 50 4.93 -0.70 -2.63
C ARG A 50 3.90 0.41 -2.81
N ALA A 51 4.35 1.58 -3.24
CA ALA A 51 3.48 2.66 -3.68
C ALA A 51 3.45 2.70 -5.21
N GLY A 52 2.25 2.86 -5.79
CA GLY A 52 2.02 2.90 -7.24
C GLY A 52 1.09 4.05 -7.65
N THR A 53 0.99 4.25 -8.96
CA THR A 53 0.06 5.22 -9.60
C THR A 53 -0.87 4.49 -10.54
#